data_AF-A0A3M2BC15-F1
#
_entry.id   AF-A0A3M2BC15-F1
#
_cell.length_a   1.000
_cell.length_b   1.000
_cell.length_c   1.000
_cell.angle_alpha   90.00
_cell.angle_beta   90.00
_cell.angle_gamma   90.00
#
_symmetry.space_group_name_H-M   'P 1'
#
loop_
_entity.id
_entity.type
_entity.pdbx_description
1 polymer ?
#
loop_
_entity_poly.entity_id
_entity_poly.type
_entity_poly.pdbx_seq_one_letter_code
_entity_poly.pdbx_strand_id
1 'polypeptide(L)'
;MRWVASVLILVGVMLAAMTAWYLTSHQPARPTEQLTGTSNEDNSSLAAQGAGEDAAAEQDPIRIDDEALMRLEAELSKAEPVHDKSDEERLAEAWEWVRANRPADRPYNELEAKMLALLEVIVEGEKRDALWMMNSSLIEFEMVRALDANRDGIVTDDEVARFREENISMLSALDHPYIKAKLDTDGDGELSSEEMAKLEGLASMQGAFAGVLERAQIERWDTDLDGVLTDAELEAGRSAMLSQVKFFPDGHVELVDDPSEILPEEQEQAKAELAEKFGENVLEVLESQKEMLATQALVQDLAEAMRVENMDQNQMREELMKSVPKAPSQMDFDADGDGVITDTENQAFAEALQEYQKRMQEWSAQQTTLALRMEFEHATSEHDANGDGRMSEDEWDTRLHDLLTARERRLFLRSYDIDRSGRVDPDELNRFLDWHKNKSLRADANFDGQVDIRDLEKMLANYRDQ
;
A
#
# COMPACT_ATOMS: atom_id res chain seq x y z
N MET A 1 17.21 -27.90 -9.68
CA MET A 1 17.79 -27.91 -8.32
C MET A 1 18.86 -26.85 -8.09
N ARG A 2 19.87 -26.66 -8.97
CA ARG A 2 20.93 -25.64 -8.77
C ARG A 2 20.43 -24.18 -8.67
N TRP A 3 19.34 -23.84 -9.36
CA TRP A 3 18.79 -22.48 -9.36
C TRP A 3 18.03 -22.14 -8.06
N VAL A 4 17.34 -23.12 -7.48
CA VAL A 4 16.64 -22.99 -6.19
C VAL A 4 17.64 -22.74 -5.04
N ALA A 5 18.81 -23.37 -5.08
CA ALA A 5 19.87 -23.13 -4.11
C ALA A 5 20.45 -21.70 -4.20
N SER A 6 20.60 -21.15 -5.41
CA SER A 6 21.11 -19.77 -5.59
C SER A 6 20.13 -18.70 -5.13
N VAL A 7 18.82 -18.90 -5.35
CA VAL A 7 17.78 -17.97 -4.88
C VAL A 7 17.65 -18.01 -3.35
N LEU A 8 17.71 -19.20 -2.74
CA LEU A 8 17.64 -19.35 -1.28
C LEU A 8 18.85 -18.76 -0.55
N ILE A 9 20.05 -18.81 -1.13
CA ILE A 9 21.25 -18.16 -0.59
C ILE A 9 21.10 -16.63 -0.63
N LEU A 10 20.54 -16.08 -1.71
CA LEU A 10 20.33 -14.63 -1.85
C LEU A 10 19.30 -14.10 -0.84
N VAL A 11 18.20 -14.83 -0.63
CA VAL A 11 17.18 -14.50 0.37
C VAL A 11 17.71 -14.63 1.81
N GLY A 12 18.52 -15.66 2.08
CA GLY A 12 19.14 -15.87 3.40
C GLY A 12 20.13 -14.76 3.79
N VAL A 13 20.93 -14.27 2.83
CA VAL A 13 21.86 -13.14 3.05
C VAL A 13 21.10 -11.83 3.29
N MET A 14 19.99 -11.60 2.58
CA MET A 14 19.14 -10.42 2.78
C MET A 14 18.50 -10.39 4.18
N LEU A 15 17.98 -11.52 4.65
CA LEU A 15 17.37 -11.64 5.98
C LEU A 15 18.40 -11.46 7.11
N ALA A 16 19.61 -12.00 6.96
CA ALA A 16 20.68 -11.85 7.95
C ALA A 16 21.15 -10.38 8.05
N ALA A 17 21.24 -9.66 6.93
CA ALA A 17 21.58 -8.24 6.89
C ALA A 17 20.49 -7.37 7.55
N MET A 18 19.20 -7.66 7.29
CA MET A 18 18.07 -6.98 7.94
C MET A 18 18.05 -7.18 9.46
N THR A 19 18.44 -8.36 9.95
CA THR A 19 18.46 -8.67 11.39
C THR A 19 19.63 -7.97 12.11
N ALA A 20 20.78 -7.84 11.45
CA ALA A 20 21.95 -7.13 11.99
C ALA A 20 21.72 -5.61 12.02
N TRP A 21 21.07 -5.05 11.00
CA TRP A 21 20.67 -3.64 10.93
C TRP A 21 19.75 -3.23 12.08
N TYR A 22 18.75 -4.07 12.40
CA TYR A 22 17.79 -3.80 13.47
C TYR A 22 18.43 -3.76 14.88
N LEU A 23 19.53 -4.47 15.12
CA LEU A 23 20.18 -4.54 16.44
C LEU A 23 21.07 -3.34 16.76
N THR A 24 21.44 -2.52 15.78
CA THR A 24 22.42 -1.43 15.95
C THR A 24 21.84 -0.02 15.81
N SER A 25 20.68 0.16 15.17
CA SER A 25 20.20 1.48 14.72
C SER A 25 19.27 2.25 15.67
N HIS A 26 18.77 1.68 16.77
CA HIS A 26 17.74 2.36 17.57
C HIS A 26 18.11 2.56 19.05
N GLN A 27 18.59 3.77 19.39
CA GLN A 27 18.47 4.32 20.75
C GLN A 27 17.33 5.36 20.78
N PRO A 28 16.41 5.31 21.77
CA PRO A 28 15.29 6.23 21.80
C PRO A 28 15.74 7.67 22.09
N ALA A 29 15.38 8.61 21.20
CA ALA A 29 15.56 10.04 21.40
C ALA A 29 14.65 10.55 22.54
N ARG A 30 15.15 11.53 23.32
CA ARG A 30 14.40 12.15 24.43
C ARG A 30 13.35 13.13 23.89
N PRO A 31 12.18 13.23 24.54
CA PRO A 31 11.13 14.16 24.11
C PRO A 31 11.48 15.62 24.45
N THR A 32 11.28 16.50 23.48
CA THR A 32 11.47 17.95 23.58
C THR A 32 10.17 18.63 24.07
N GLU A 33 10.30 19.56 25.00
CA GLU A 33 9.21 20.30 25.66
C GLU A 33 8.37 21.17 24.68
N GLN A 34 7.04 21.12 24.84
CA GLN A 34 6.07 22.00 24.18
C GLN A 34 6.03 23.39 24.85
N LEU A 35 6.12 24.45 24.05
CA LEU A 35 5.90 25.84 24.43
C LEU A 35 4.43 26.24 24.22
N THR A 36 3.77 26.62 25.31
CA THR A 36 2.42 27.21 25.31
C THR A 36 2.48 28.71 25.00
N GLY A 37 1.66 29.18 24.04
CA GLY A 37 1.45 30.60 23.75
C GLY A 37 -0.03 30.93 23.65
N THR A 38 -0.54 31.68 24.63
CA THR A 38 -1.88 32.27 24.70
C THR A 38 -1.94 33.64 24.02
N SER A 39 -3.05 33.97 23.36
CA SER A 39 -3.65 35.31 23.40
C SER A 39 -5.08 35.36 22.86
N ASN A 40 -5.95 35.99 23.66
CA ASN A 40 -7.28 36.49 23.37
C ASN A 40 -7.29 37.56 22.28
N GLU A 41 -8.41 37.70 21.55
CA GLU A 41 -9.00 39.02 21.31
C GLU A 41 -10.51 38.93 21.01
N ASP A 42 -11.28 39.66 21.83
CA ASP A 42 -12.69 40.01 21.68
C ASP A 42 -12.91 40.90 20.45
N ASN A 43 -14.02 40.70 19.70
CA ASN A 43 -14.77 41.87 19.22
C ASN A 43 -16.25 41.58 18.97
N SER A 44 -17.09 42.46 19.52
CA SER A 44 -18.54 42.43 19.51
C SER A 44 -19.14 43.47 18.56
N SER A 45 -20.39 43.22 18.14
CA SER A 45 -21.40 44.17 17.60
C SER A 45 -21.24 44.57 16.11
N LEU A 46 -22.29 44.71 15.29
CA LEU A 46 -23.53 45.48 15.46
C LEU A 46 -24.57 45.04 14.41
N ALA A 47 -25.84 45.06 14.81
CA ALA A 47 -27.00 44.91 13.95
C ALA A 47 -27.38 46.22 13.24
N ALA A 48 -27.83 46.14 11.98
CA ALA A 48 -28.64 47.17 11.34
C ALA A 48 -29.63 46.55 10.33
N GLN A 49 -30.92 46.68 10.64
CA GLN A 49 -32.04 46.47 9.71
C GLN A 49 -32.21 47.70 8.82
N GLY A 50 -32.30 47.51 7.51
CA GLY A 50 -32.71 48.51 6.53
C GLY A 50 -33.65 47.87 5.50
N ALA A 51 -34.83 48.47 5.34
CA ALA A 51 -35.90 48.00 4.48
C ALA A 51 -35.83 48.66 3.09
N GLY A 52 -36.05 47.84 2.05
CA GLY A 52 -36.74 48.18 0.81
C GLY A 52 -35.99 48.98 -0.25
N GLU A 53 -35.73 48.36 -1.41
CA GLU A 53 -35.93 48.98 -2.73
C GLU A 53 -35.84 47.92 -3.84
N ASP A 54 -36.63 48.12 -4.89
CA ASP A 54 -36.84 47.24 -6.04
C ASP A 54 -35.52 46.85 -6.75
N ALA A 55 -35.10 45.59 -6.60
CA ALA A 55 -33.97 45.03 -7.33
C ALA A 55 -34.45 44.50 -8.69
N ALA A 56 -34.11 45.24 -9.75
CA ALA A 56 -33.88 44.62 -11.04
C ALA A 56 -32.93 43.44 -10.83
N ALA A 57 -33.23 42.29 -11.45
CA ALA A 57 -32.36 41.12 -11.41
C ALA A 57 -31.01 41.45 -12.07
N GLU A 58 -30.13 42.11 -11.33
CA GLU A 58 -28.69 41.97 -11.50
C GLU A 58 -28.44 40.47 -11.40
N GLN A 59 -28.17 39.86 -12.55
CA GLN A 59 -27.57 38.54 -12.56
C GLN A 59 -26.30 38.69 -11.75
N ASP A 60 -26.27 38.06 -10.56
CA ASP A 60 -25.06 37.99 -9.74
C ASP A 60 -23.92 37.62 -10.69
N PRO A 61 -22.80 38.37 -10.70
CA PRO A 61 -21.69 38.07 -11.57
C PRO A 61 -21.31 36.61 -11.31
N ILE A 62 -21.37 35.80 -12.37
CA ILE A 62 -20.96 34.39 -12.40
C ILE A 62 -19.66 34.30 -11.59
N ARG A 63 -19.71 33.60 -10.46
CA ARG A 63 -18.52 33.45 -9.62
C ARG A 63 -17.49 32.70 -10.45
N ILE A 64 -16.21 32.97 -10.25
CA ILE A 64 -15.13 32.29 -11.00
C ILE A 64 -15.28 30.75 -10.87
N ASP A 65 -15.78 30.29 -9.72
CA ASP A 65 -16.15 28.89 -9.44
C ASP A 65 -17.18 28.32 -10.44
N ASP A 66 -18.16 29.13 -10.87
CA ASP A 66 -19.22 28.70 -11.78
C ASP A 66 -18.67 28.46 -13.21
N GLU A 67 -17.64 29.19 -13.65
CA GLU A 67 -17.07 28.99 -15.00
C GLU A 67 -16.31 27.67 -15.11
N ALA A 68 -15.44 27.36 -14.14
CA ALA A 68 -14.69 26.12 -14.12
C ALA A 68 -15.63 24.91 -13.98
N LEU A 69 -16.67 25.02 -13.15
CA LEU A 69 -17.72 24.02 -13.00
C LEU A 69 -18.49 23.79 -14.32
N MET A 70 -18.89 24.87 -15.01
CA MET A 70 -19.57 24.77 -16.31
C MET A 70 -18.70 24.08 -17.36
N ARG A 71 -17.37 24.31 -17.36
CA ARG A 71 -16.45 23.61 -18.27
C ARG A 71 -16.36 22.12 -17.96
N LEU A 72 -16.28 21.76 -16.69
CA LEU A 72 -16.27 20.36 -16.25
C LEU A 72 -17.54 19.63 -16.70
N GLU A 73 -18.71 20.23 -16.47
CA GLU A 73 -20.00 19.67 -16.92
C GLU A 73 -20.10 19.56 -18.45
N ALA A 74 -19.52 20.52 -19.17
CA ALA A 74 -19.49 20.49 -20.63
C ALA A 74 -18.59 19.37 -21.19
N GLU A 75 -17.44 19.10 -20.58
CA GLU A 75 -16.58 17.97 -20.98
C GLU A 75 -17.22 16.62 -20.63
N LEU A 76 -17.85 16.52 -19.46
CA LEU A 76 -18.59 15.34 -19.04
C LEU A 76 -19.65 14.92 -20.08
N SER A 77 -20.39 15.90 -20.61
CA SER A 77 -21.45 15.64 -21.60
C SER A 77 -20.96 15.06 -22.94
N LYS A 78 -19.65 15.10 -23.23
CA LYS A 78 -19.08 14.69 -24.53
C LYS A 78 -18.40 13.32 -24.51
N ALA A 79 -18.13 12.76 -23.33
CA ALA A 79 -17.28 11.58 -23.23
C ALA A 79 -18.02 10.26 -23.53
N GLU A 80 -17.29 9.27 -24.06
CA GLU A 80 -17.82 7.95 -24.44
C GLU A 80 -17.88 7.01 -23.22
N PRO A 81 -18.86 6.09 -23.15
CA PRO A 81 -18.92 5.09 -22.09
C PRO A 81 -17.84 4.02 -22.22
N VAL A 82 -17.33 3.52 -21.10
CA VAL A 82 -16.30 2.47 -20.99
C VAL A 82 -16.95 1.07 -20.95
N HIS A 83 -16.26 0.04 -21.47
CA HIS A 83 -16.79 -1.32 -21.68
C HIS A 83 -15.90 -2.44 -21.12
N ASP A 84 -15.38 -2.28 -19.90
CA ASP A 84 -14.66 -3.33 -19.18
C ASP A 84 -15.61 -4.18 -18.30
N LYS A 85 -15.18 -5.39 -17.94
CA LYS A 85 -15.92 -6.26 -17.00
C LYS A 85 -16.08 -5.49 -15.68
N SER A 86 -17.30 -5.45 -15.14
CA SER A 86 -17.53 -4.70 -13.89
C SER A 86 -17.03 -5.47 -12.67
N ASP A 87 -16.74 -4.76 -11.59
CA ASP A 87 -16.41 -5.39 -10.31
C ASP A 87 -17.55 -6.27 -9.79
N GLU A 88 -18.80 -5.92 -10.10
CA GLU A 88 -19.95 -6.77 -9.75
C GLU A 88 -19.97 -8.07 -10.54
N GLU A 89 -19.54 -8.05 -11.81
CA GLU A 89 -19.42 -9.25 -12.64
C GLU A 89 -18.32 -10.17 -12.10
N ARG A 90 -17.13 -9.62 -11.77
CA ARG A 90 -16.04 -10.39 -11.13
C ARG A 90 -16.47 -10.98 -9.79
N LEU A 91 -17.12 -10.18 -8.95
CA LEU A 91 -17.63 -10.63 -7.65
C LEU A 91 -18.71 -11.71 -7.81
N ALA A 92 -19.59 -11.59 -8.80
CA ALA A 92 -20.61 -12.61 -9.07
C ALA A 92 -19.98 -13.95 -9.47
N GLU A 93 -18.98 -13.95 -10.36
CA GLU A 93 -18.24 -15.16 -10.76
C GLU A 93 -17.48 -15.79 -9.58
N ALA A 94 -16.78 -14.97 -8.78
CA ALA A 94 -16.13 -15.43 -7.56
C ALA A 94 -17.12 -16.08 -6.59
N TRP A 95 -18.31 -15.50 -6.42
CA TRP A 95 -19.39 -16.07 -5.62
C TRP A 95 -19.93 -17.39 -6.16
N GLU A 96 -20.03 -17.54 -7.48
CA GLU A 96 -20.42 -18.81 -8.09
C GLU A 96 -19.39 -19.90 -7.77
N TRP A 97 -18.11 -19.56 -7.84
CA TRP A 97 -17.04 -20.49 -7.48
C TRP A 97 -17.09 -20.87 -5.99
N VAL A 98 -17.21 -19.89 -5.08
CA VAL A 98 -17.30 -20.14 -3.63
C VAL A 98 -18.50 -21.04 -3.32
N ARG A 99 -19.69 -20.75 -3.87
CA ARG A 99 -20.89 -21.57 -3.68
C ARG A 99 -20.74 -23.00 -4.18
N ALA A 100 -19.95 -23.21 -5.24
CA ALA A 100 -19.70 -24.55 -5.78
C ALA A 100 -18.65 -25.35 -4.97
N ASN A 101 -17.73 -24.67 -4.28
CA ASN A 101 -16.54 -25.29 -3.68
C ASN A 101 -16.45 -25.18 -2.15
N ARG A 102 -17.40 -24.49 -1.49
CA ARG A 102 -17.41 -24.27 -0.04
C ARG A 102 -18.76 -24.64 0.59
N PRO A 103 -18.78 -25.05 1.87
CA PRO A 103 -20.02 -25.19 2.63
C PRO A 103 -20.78 -23.85 2.69
N ALA A 104 -22.11 -23.89 2.54
CA ALA A 104 -22.92 -22.67 2.51
C ALA A 104 -22.95 -21.91 3.85
N ASP A 105 -22.65 -22.59 4.96
CA ASP A 105 -22.62 -22.07 6.32
C ASP A 105 -21.23 -21.63 6.79
N ARG A 106 -20.22 -21.69 5.91
CA ARG A 106 -18.88 -21.21 6.25
C ARG A 106 -18.88 -19.67 6.41
N PRO A 107 -18.42 -19.13 7.55
CA PRO A 107 -18.52 -17.70 7.86
C PRO A 107 -17.68 -16.81 6.91
N TYR A 108 -16.64 -17.38 6.29
CA TYR A 108 -15.68 -16.64 5.45
C TYR A 108 -15.98 -16.66 3.95
N ASN A 109 -17.13 -17.18 3.52
CA ASN A 109 -17.45 -17.28 2.09
C ASN A 109 -17.50 -15.92 1.38
N GLU A 110 -18.00 -14.89 2.07
CA GLU A 110 -18.07 -13.53 1.52
C GLU A 110 -16.68 -12.91 1.35
N LEU A 111 -15.84 -13.01 2.39
CA LEU A 111 -14.45 -12.58 2.33
C LEU A 111 -13.71 -13.31 1.19
N GLU A 112 -13.91 -14.63 1.07
CA GLU A 112 -13.30 -15.42 0.01
C GLU A 112 -13.71 -14.91 -1.37
N ALA A 113 -14.99 -14.68 -1.61
CA ALA A 113 -15.48 -14.16 -2.89
C ALA A 113 -14.88 -12.78 -3.22
N LYS A 114 -14.83 -11.83 -2.25
CA LYS A 114 -14.25 -10.50 -2.45
C LYS A 114 -12.76 -10.56 -2.82
N MET A 115 -11.99 -11.37 -2.11
CA MET A 115 -10.56 -11.53 -2.40
C MET A 115 -10.33 -12.21 -3.76
N LEU A 116 -11.13 -13.22 -4.12
CA LEU A 116 -11.00 -13.86 -5.44
C LEU A 116 -11.33 -12.91 -6.58
N ALA A 117 -12.34 -12.06 -6.42
CA ALA A 117 -12.66 -11.02 -7.39
C ALA A 117 -11.48 -10.03 -7.55
N LEU A 118 -10.83 -9.64 -6.44
CA LEU A 118 -9.64 -8.78 -6.50
C LEU A 118 -8.45 -9.48 -7.17
N LEU A 119 -8.21 -10.76 -6.85
CA LEU A 119 -7.13 -11.55 -7.44
C LEU A 119 -7.37 -11.86 -8.93
N GLU A 120 -8.61 -11.81 -9.40
CA GLU A 120 -8.91 -12.01 -10.83
C GLU A 120 -8.36 -10.88 -11.69
N VAL A 121 -8.48 -9.63 -11.23
CA VAL A 121 -7.85 -8.44 -11.85
C VAL A 121 -6.34 -8.65 -11.98
N ILE A 122 -5.71 -9.29 -10.98
CA ILE A 122 -4.29 -9.65 -11.04
C ILE A 122 -4.01 -10.61 -12.19
N VAL A 123 -4.77 -11.69 -12.29
CA VAL A 123 -4.51 -12.79 -13.23
C VAL A 123 -4.82 -12.40 -14.67
N GLU A 124 -5.83 -11.55 -14.91
CA GLU A 124 -6.23 -11.11 -16.26
C GLU A 124 -5.23 -10.13 -16.89
N GLY A 125 -4.23 -9.66 -16.13
CA GLY A 125 -3.18 -8.77 -16.63
C GLY A 125 -3.69 -7.40 -17.05
N GLU A 126 -4.86 -7.01 -16.53
CA GLU A 126 -5.35 -5.64 -16.60
C GLU A 126 -4.30 -4.73 -15.96
N LYS A 127 -3.99 -3.60 -16.62
CA LYS A 127 -3.00 -2.65 -16.11
C LYS A 127 -3.45 -2.22 -14.72
N ARG A 128 -2.62 -2.49 -13.72
CA ARG A 128 -3.00 -2.24 -12.34
C ARG A 128 -2.86 -0.77 -12.01
N ASP A 129 -3.96 -0.28 -11.50
CA ASP A 129 -4.21 1.09 -11.15
C ASP A 129 -4.00 1.30 -9.64
N ALA A 130 -4.03 2.56 -9.19
CA ALA A 130 -3.88 2.85 -7.76
C ALA A 130 -5.15 2.48 -6.97
N LEU A 131 -6.31 2.42 -7.63
CA LEU A 131 -7.58 1.95 -7.08
C LEU A 131 -7.50 0.50 -6.60
N TRP A 132 -6.75 -0.36 -7.28
CA TRP A 132 -6.51 -1.73 -6.83
C TRP A 132 -5.79 -1.77 -5.47
N MET A 133 -4.77 -0.95 -5.26
CA MET A 133 -4.10 -0.81 -3.96
C MET A 133 -5.04 -0.22 -2.90
N MET A 134 -5.94 0.68 -3.29
CA MET A 134 -6.99 1.15 -2.41
C MET A 134 -7.98 0.03 -2.06
N ASN A 135 -8.31 -0.85 -3.01
CA ASN A 135 -9.21 -1.97 -2.77
C ASN A 135 -8.55 -3.11 -1.97
N SER A 136 -7.23 -3.26 -2.01
CA SER A 136 -6.54 -4.22 -1.12
C SER A 136 -6.70 -3.85 0.36
N SER A 137 -6.68 -2.55 0.70
CA SER A 137 -6.98 -2.11 2.07
C SER A 137 -8.44 -2.35 2.48
N LEU A 138 -9.38 -2.43 1.53
CA LEU A 138 -10.75 -2.86 1.82
C LEU A 138 -10.79 -4.35 2.18
N ILE A 139 -9.95 -5.18 1.57
CA ILE A 139 -9.81 -6.58 1.98
C ILE A 139 -9.28 -6.65 3.41
N GLU A 140 -8.28 -5.85 3.77
CA GLU A 140 -7.79 -5.81 5.15
C GLU A 140 -8.94 -5.49 6.13
N PHE A 141 -9.75 -4.48 5.82
CA PHE A 141 -10.95 -4.15 6.60
C PHE A 141 -11.94 -5.32 6.71
N GLU A 142 -12.22 -5.99 5.60
CA GLU A 142 -13.10 -7.17 5.56
C GLU A 142 -12.50 -8.36 6.32
N MET A 143 -11.17 -8.50 6.34
CA MET A 143 -10.48 -9.51 7.14
C MET A 143 -10.61 -9.21 8.64
N VAL A 144 -10.49 -7.94 9.04
CA VAL A 144 -10.73 -7.50 10.43
C VAL A 144 -12.18 -7.82 10.81
N ARG A 145 -13.16 -7.42 9.99
CA ARG A 145 -14.59 -7.73 10.23
C ARG A 145 -14.84 -9.24 10.30
N ALA A 146 -14.21 -10.01 9.43
CA ALA A 146 -14.37 -11.45 9.37
C ALA A 146 -13.83 -12.19 10.60
N LEU A 147 -12.89 -11.61 11.37
CA LEU A 147 -12.47 -12.20 12.64
C LEU A 147 -13.65 -12.43 13.58
N ASP A 148 -14.62 -11.53 13.60
CA ASP A 148 -15.89 -11.73 14.32
C ASP A 148 -16.82 -12.62 13.48
N ALA A 149 -16.46 -13.90 13.41
CA ALA A 149 -17.14 -14.88 12.56
C ALA A 149 -18.62 -15.08 12.96
N ASN A 150 -18.96 -14.84 14.23
CA ASN A 150 -20.32 -15.01 14.74
C ASN A 150 -21.13 -13.69 14.72
N ARG A 151 -20.50 -12.55 14.43
CA ARG A 151 -21.07 -11.20 14.36
C ARG A 151 -21.67 -10.72 15.68
N ASP A 152 -21.05 -11.05 16.81
CA ASP A 152 -21.47 -10.61 18.14
C ASP A 152 -20.75 -9.34 18.64
N GLY A 153 -19.87 -8.80 17.80
CA GLY A 153 -19.07 -7.60 18.02
C GLY A 153 -17.83 -7.82 18.88
N ILE A 154 -17.46 -9.07 19.19
CA ILE A 154 -16.28 -9.42 19.99
C ILE A 154 -15.47 -10.50 19.29
N VAL A 155 -14.18 -10.27 19.13
CA VAL A 155 -13.25 -11.29 18.62
C VAL A 155 -12.70 -12.14 19.76
N THR A 156 -13.03 -13.43 19.75
CA THR A 156 -12.51 -14.42 20.71
C THR A 156 -11.25 -15.13 20.22
N ASP A 157 -10.47 -15.71 21.14
CA ASP A 157 -9.27 -16.50 20.78
C ASP A 157 -9.62 -17.69 19.85
N ASP A 158 -10.79 -18.28 20.02
CA ASP A 158 -11.27 -19.39 19.18
C ASP A 158 -11.57 -18.93 17.75
N GLU A 159 -12.09 -17.72 17.57
CA GLU A 159 -12.34 -17.14 16.24
C GLU A 159 -11.05 -16.75 15.55
N VAL A 160 -10.09 -16.16 16.27
CA VAL A 160 -8.74 -15.89 15.75
C VAL A 160 -8.07 -17.19 15.29
N ALA A 161 -8.15 -18.25 16.10
CA ALA A 161 -7.59 -19.55 15.76
C ALA A 161 -8.28 -20.16 14.53
N ARG A 162 -9.61 -20.09 14.45
CA ARG A 162 -10.38 -20.58 13.29
C ARG A 162 -10.08 -19.79 12.03
N PHE A 163 -10.03 -18.46 12.12
CA PHE A 163 -9.69 -17.59 10.99
C PHE A 163 -8.31 -17.95 10.45
N ARG A 164 -7.33 -18.14 11.34
CA ARG A 164 -5.98 -18.57 10.98
C ARG A 164 -6.02 -19.92 10.26
N GLU A 165 -6.65 -20.93 10.84
CA GLU A 165 -6.69 -22.29 10.25
C GLU A 165 -7.38 -22.31 8.87
N GLU A 166 -8.46 -21.54 8.70
CA GLU A 166 -9.26 -21.55 7.47
C GLU A 166 -8.77 -20.59 6.39
N ASN A 167 -8.03 -19.54 6.73
CA ASN A 167 -7.62 -18.50 5.79
C ASN A 167 -6.09 -18.43 5.57
N ILE A 168 -5.25 -19.19 6.29
CA ILE A 168 -3.81 -19.29 5.99
C ILE A 168 -3.57 -19.68 4.53
N SER A 169 -4.28 -20.70 4.03
CA SER A 169 -4.10 -21.16 2.65
C SER A 169 -4.55 -20.12 1.64
N MET A 170 -5.46 -19.23 2.03
CA MET A 170 -5.94 -18.15 1.20
C MET A 170 -4.92 -17.02 1.07
N LEU A 171 -4.13 -16.77 2.12
CA LEU A 171 -2.99 -15.86 2.07
C LEU A 171 -1.88 -16.38 1.14
N SER A 172 -1.80 -17.69 0.94
CA SER A 172 -1.02 -18.29 -0.16
C SER A 172 -1.85 -18.27 -1.45
N ALA A 173 -2.02 -17.08 -2.04
CA ALA A 173 -2.84 -16.88 -3.26
C ALA A 173 -2.50 -17.88 -4.39
N LEU A 174 -1.24 -18.32 -4.45
CA LEU A 174 -0.72 -19.29 -5.41
C LEU A 174 -1.28 -20.71 -5.27
N ASP A 175 -1.55 -21.16 -4.04
CA ASP A 175 -2.08 -22.50 -3.77
C ASP A 175 -3.60 -22.55 -3.86
N HIS A 176 -4.25 -21.38 -4.00
CA HIS A 176 -5.69 -21.30 -4.04
C HIS A 176 -6.24 -21.94 -5.33
N PRO A 177 -7.15 -22.94 -5.27
CA PRO A 177 -7.56 -23.68 -6.46
C PRO A 177 -8.23 -22.82 -7.55
N TYR A 178 -8.91 -21.72 -7.18
CA TYR A 178 -9.44 -20.75 -8.14
C TYR A 178 -8.33 -20.08 -8.95
N ILE A 179 -7.29 -19.61 -8.27
CA ILE A 179 -6.17 -18.89 -8.89
C ILE A 179 -5.35 -19.85 -9.74
N LYS A 180 -5.08 -21.04 -9.20
CA LYS A 180 -4.42 -22.10 -9.95
C LYS A 180 -5.18 -22.44 -11.24
N ALA A 181 -6.51 -22.62 -11.19
CA ALA A 181 -7.31 -22.90 -12.38
C ALA A 181 -7.35 -21.76 -13.40
N LYS A 182 -7.19 -20.50 -12.96
CA LYS A 182 -7.11 -19.34 -13.86
C LYS A 182 -5.72 -19.18 -14.50
N LEU A 183 -4.66 -19.60 -13.80
CA LEU A 183 -3.28 -19.56 -14.28
C LEU A 183 -2.90 -20.79 -15.13
N ASP A 184 -3.50 -21.95 -14.83
CA ASP A 184 -3.36 -23.21 -15.57
C ASP A 184 -4.15 -23.13 -16.88
N THR A 185 -3.53 -22.51 -17.88
CA THR A 185 -4.14 -22.22 -19.17
C THR A 185 -4.26 -23.45 -20.07
N ASP A 186 -3.45 -24.48 -19.85
CA ASP A 186 -3.51 -25.73 -20.61
C ASP A 186 -4.37 -26.82 -19.92
N GLY A 187 -4.74 -26.61 -18.66
CA GLY A 187 -5.65 -27.45 -17.89
C GLY A 187 -5.02 -28.76 -17.42
N ASP A 188 -3.69 -28.82 -17.33
CA ASP A 188 -2.97 -30.03 -16.93
C ASP A 188 -2.94 -30.25 -15.40
N GLY A 189 -3.37 -29.25 -14.63
CA GLY A 189 -3.43 -29.27 -13.18
C GLY A 189 -2.12 -28.88 -12.50
N GLU A 190 -1.10 -28.47 -13.25
CA GLU A 190 0.18 -27.93 -12.78
C GLU A 190 0.39 -26.51 -13.33
N LEU A 191 1.31 -25.75 -12.74
CA LEU A 191 1.67 -24.43 -13.28
C LEU A 191 3.02 -24.57 -13.97
N SER A 192 3.02 -24.38 -15.30
CA SER A 192 4.23 -24.35 -16.09
C SER A 192 5.11 -23.15 -15.71
N SER A 193 6.39 -23.18 -16.07
CA SER A 193 7.29 -22.03 -15.86
C SER A 193 6.82 -20.78 -16.59
N GLU A 194 6.12 -20.92 -17.71
CA GLU A 194 5.59 -19.79 -18.49
C GLU A 194 4.37 -19.16 -17.81
N GLU A 195 3.49 -19.96 -17.22
CA GLU A 195 2.36 -19.47 -16.42
C GLU A 195 2.82 -18.82 -15.11
N MET A 196 3.83 -19.40 -14.46
CA MET A 196 4.48 -18.79 -13.29
C MET A 196 5.21 -17.49 -13.64
N ALA A 197 5.84 -17.39 -14.82
CA ALA A 197 6.51 -16.16 -15.25
C ALA A 197 5.51 -15.02 -15.49
N LYS A 198 4.29 -15.32 -15.97
CA LYS A 198 3.22 -14.32 -16.01
C LYS A 198 2.91 -13.80 -14.61
N LEU A 199 2.78 -14.70 -13.64
CA LEU A 199 2.55 -14.30 -12.26
C LEU A 199 3.73 -13.52 -11.66
N GLU A 200 4.96 -13.90 -11.96
CA GLU A 200 6.16 -13.19 -11.49
C GLU A 200 6.18 -11.76 -12.05
N GLY A 201 5.84 -11.56 -13.33
CA GLY A 201 5.64 -10.22 -13.88
C GLY A 201 4.55 -9.44 -13.15
N LEU A 202 3.44 -10.10 -12.83
CA LEU A 202 2.29 -9.56 -12.12
C LEU A 202 2.51 -9.28 -10.62
N ALA A 203 3.40 -10.03 -9.98
CA ALA A 203 3.77 -9.90 -8.56
C ALA A 203 5.02 -9.04 -8.36
N SER A 204 5.81 -8.83 -9.42
CA SER A 204 6.92 -7.88 -9.40
C SER A 204 6.38 -6.49 -9.05
N MET A 205 7.18 -5.71 -8.31
CA MET A 205 6.85 -4.31 -8.02
C MET A 205 6.52 -3.52 -9.30
N GLN A 206 7.15 -3.89 -10.42
CA GLN A 206 6.92 -3.26 -11.73
C GLN A 206 5.56 -3.59 -12.34
N GLY A 207 4.93 -4.71 -12.00
CA GLY A 207 3.59 -5.06 -12.49
C GLY A 207 2.48 -4.57 -11.57
N ALA A 208 2.55 -4.96 -10.29
CA ALA A 208 1.50 -4.67 -9.32
C ALA A 208 1.41 -3.19 -8.93
N PHE A 209 2.56 -2.50 -8.92
CA PHE A 209 2.66 -1.11 -8.48
C PHE A 209 3.03 -0.17 -9.62
N ALA A 210 3.00 -0.60 -10.88
CA ALA A 210 3.41 0.26 -12.00
C ALA A 210 2.64 1.60 -12.01
N GLY A 211 1.30 1.53 -11.98
CA GLY A 211 0.45 2.73 -11.97
C GLY A 211 0.62 3.57 -10.72
N VAL A 212 0.73 2.94 -9.55
CA VAL A 212 0.98 3.59 -8.26
C VAL A 212 2.33 4.30 -8.27
N LEU A 213 3.38 3.63 -8.74
CA LEU A 213 4.73 4.16 -8.84
C LEU A 213 4.77 5.33 -9.81
N GLU A 214 4.18 5.19 -11.00
CA GLU A 214 4.11 6.25 -12.00
C GLU A 214 3.37 7.48 -11.45
N ARG A 215 2.23 7.28 -10.77
CA ARG A 215 1.49 8.36 -10.12
C ARG A 215 2.30 9.04 -9.02
N ALA A 216 2.92 8.26 -8.13
CA ALA A 216 3.76 8.80 -7.05
C ALA A 216 4.98 9.57 -7.59
N GLN A 217 5.55 9.12 -8.72
CA GLN A 217 6.62 9.85 -9.40
C GLN A 217 6.09 11.15 -9.98
N ILE A 218 4.95 11.15 -10.67
CA ILE A 218 4.33 12.38 -11.21
C ILE A 218 4.07 13.36 -10.06
N GLU A 219 3.40 12.94 -8.99
CA GLU A 219 3.08 13.84 -7.87
C GLU A 219 4.30 14.47 -7.21
N ARG A 220 5.43 13.75 -7.17
CA ARG A 220 6.63 14.18 -6.44
C ARG A 220 7.66 14.87 -7.32
N TRP A 221 7.76 14.52 -8.60
CA TRP A 221 8.87 14.92 -9.46
C TRP A 221 8.46 15.88 -10.58
N ASP A 222 7.18 15.91 -10.98
CA ASP A 222 6.63 16.87 -11.94
C ASP A 222 6.64 18.28 -11.32
N THR A 223 7.68 19.03 -11.63
CA THR A 223 8.01 20.30 -10.98
C THR A 223 7.27 21.46 -11.63
N ASP A 224 7.01 21.38 -12.93
CA ASP A 224 6.25 22.40 -13.65
C ASP A 224 4.73 22.16 -13.66
N LEU A 225 4.29 21.00 -13.15
CA LEU A 225 2.91 20.62 -12.93
C LEU A 225 2.13 20.46 -14.24
N ASP A 226 2.80 20.11 -15.34
CA ASP A 226 2.16 19.89 -16.64
C ASP A 226 1.51 18.50 -16.77
N GLY A 227 1.75 17.62 -15.80
CA GLY A 227 1.23 16.26 -15.72
C GLY A 227 2.05 15.22 -16.48
N VAL A 228 3.25 15.56 -16.96
CA VAL A 228 4.14 14.69 -17.72
C VAL A 228 5.56 14.80 -17.17
N LEU A 229 6.16 13.67 -16.80
CA LEU A 229 7.56 13.68 -16.36
C LEU A 229 8.51 13.79 -17.54
N THR A 230 9.33 14.83 -17.55
CA THR A 230 10.49 14.94 -18.44
C THR A 230 11.67 14.10 -17.93
N ASP A 231 12.60 13.74 -18.83
CA ASP A 231 13.84 13.05 -18.43
C ASP A 231 14.63 13.82 -17.34
N ALA A 232 14.56 15.16 -17.39
CA ALA A 232 15.24 16.02 -16.42
C ALA A 232 14.59 15.94 -15.02
N GLU A 233 13.27 15.88 -14.95
CA GLU A 233 12.52 15.73 -13.69
C GLU A 233 12.68 14.35 -13.10
N LEU A 234 12.62 13.31 -13.93
CA LEU A 234 12.91 11.93 -13.53
C LEU A 234 14.31 11.83 -12.90
N GLU A 235 15.33 12.37 -13.56
CA GLU A 235 16.70 12.31 -13.06
C GLU A 235 16.89 13.17 -11.79
N ALA A 236 16.30 14.37 -11.74
CA ALA A 236 16.36 15.23 -10.57
C ALA A 236 15.66 14.61 -9.35
N GLY A 237 14.45 14.07 -9.55
CA GLY A 237 13.67 13.38 -8.54
C GLY A 237 14.36 12.13 -8.03
N ARG A 238 14.88 11.30 -8.94
CA ARG A 238 15.68 10.11 -8.61
C ARG A 238 16.93 10.49 -7.83
N SER A 239 17.67 11.50 -8.27
CA SER A 239 18.88 11.99 -7.57
C SER A 239 18.57 12.50 -6.16
N ALA A 240 17.50 13.28 -6.00
CA ALA A 240 17.06 13.81 -4.70
C ALA A 240 16.58 12.71 -3.74
N MET A 241 16.12 11.58 -4.28
CA MET A 241 15.75 10.43 -3.48
C MET A 241 16.96 9.58 -3.10
N LEU A 242 17.85 9.32 -4.06
CA LEU A 242 19.07 8.57 -3.82
C LEU A 242 20.03 9.30 -2.85
N SER A 243 19.92 10.63 -2.71
CA SER A 243 20.68 11.36 -1.71
C SER A 243 20.23 11.11 -0.27
N GLN A 244 19.06 10.50 -0.05
CA GLN A 244 18.57 10.06 1.25
C GLN A 244 19.06 8.66 1.63
N VAL A 245 19.75 7.94 0.73
CA VAL A 245 20.24 6.58 1.01
C VAL A 245 21.71 6.60 1.44
N LYS A 246 21.97 6.14 2.67
CA LYS A 246 23.28 6.07 3.32
C LYS A 246 23.88 4.66 3.22
N PHE A 247 25.13 4.56 2.76
CA PHE A 247 25.95 3.35 2.85
C PHE A 247 26.64 3.26 4.21
N PHE A 248 26.72 2.05 4.75
CA PHE A 248 27.42 1.75 6.00
C PHE A 248 28.61 0.80 5.77
N PRO A 249 29.72 0.94 6.52
CA PRO A 249 30.94 0.12 6.34
C PRO A 249 30.78 -1.40 6.58
N ASP A 250 29.70 -1.82 7.22
CA ASP A 250 29.36 -3.22 7.45
C ASP A 250 28.58 -3.85 6.28
N GLY A 251 28.20 -3.06 5.27
CA GLY A 251 27.65 -3.54 4.01
C GLY A 251 26.13 -3.47 3.90
N HIS A 252 25.45 -2.69 4.75
CA HIS A 252 24.04 -2.37 4.55
C HIS A 252 23.84 -0.94 4.02
N VAL A 253 22.62 -0.69 3.54
CA VAL A 253 22.14 0.60 3.06
C VAL A 253 20.86 0.97 3.82
N GLU A 254 20.67 2.25 4.15
CA GLU A 254 19.51 2.75 4.89
C GLU A 254 19.00 4.06 4.29
N LEU A 255 17.69 4.28 4.34
CA LEU A 255 17.08 5.59 4.06
C LEU A 255 17.14 6.44 5.33
N VAL A 256 17.70 7.64 5.25
CA VAL A 256 17.69 8.61 6.36
C VAL A 256 16.65 9.70 6.10
N ASP A 257 15.99 10.15 7.16
CA ASP A 257 14.93 11.18 7.06
C ASP A 257 15.50 12.55 6.67
N ASP A 258 16.68 12.91 7.20
CA ASP A 258 17.37 14.15 6.89
C ASP A 258 18.61 13.87 6.01
N PRO A 259 18.55 14.11 4.69
CA PRO A 259 19.69 13.91 3.81
C PRO A 259 20.90 14.79 4.14
N SER A 260 20.76 15.83 4.98
CA SER A 260 21.90 16.60 5.47
C SER A 260 22.80 15.83 6.44
N GLU A 261 22.31 14.72 7.01
CA GLU A 261 23.09 13.78 7.81
C GLU A 261 24.02 12.89 6.96
N ILE A 262 23.86 12.91 5.64
CA ILE A 262 24.70 12.18 4.70
C ILE A 262 25.80 13.12 4.20
N LEU A 263 26.97 13.01 4.81
CA LEU A 263 28.16 13.71 4.33
C LEU A 263 28.72 12.99 3.09
N PRO A 264 28.88 13.67 1.93
CA PRO A 264 29.37 13.02 0.71
C PRO A 264 30.73 12.34 0.89
N GLU A 265 31.63 12.93 1.68
CA GLU A 265 32.95 12.35 1.98
C GLU A 265 32.85 11.03 2.76
N GLU A 266 31.88 10.92 3.69
CA GLU A 266 31.64 9.68 4.43
C GLU A 266 31.07 8.58 3.53
N GLN A 267 30.22 8.94 2.57
CA GLN A 267 29.67 7.97 1.61
C GLN A 267 30.72 7.42 0.68
N GLU A 268 31.59 8.27 0.14
CA GLU A 268 32.71 7.84 -0.70
C GLU A 268 33.69 6.96 0.08
N GLN A 269 33.97 7.32 1.35
CA GLN A 269 34.80 6.49 2.22
C GLN A 269 34.14 5.13 2.49
N ALA A 270 32.86 5.10 2.85
CA ALA A 270 32.13 3.86 3.11
C ALA A 270 32.13 2.95 1.86
N LYS A 271 31.89 3.52 0.67
CA LYS A 271 31.97 2.76 -0.59
C LYS A 271 33.37 2.22 -0.84
N ALA A 272 34.42 3.03 -0.65
CA ALA A 272 35.80 2.57 -0.82
C ALA A 272 36.15 1.43 0.13
N GLU A 273 35.75 1.53 1.40
CA GLU A 273 35.93 0.47 2.40
C GLU A 273 35.17 -0.81 2.02
N LEU A 274 33.94 -0.69 1.51
CA LEU A 274 33.14 -1.82 1.04
C LEU A 274 33.74 -2.49 -0.21
N ALA A 275 34.23 -1.71 -1.18
CA ALA A 275 34.94 -2.24 -2.35
C ALA A 275 36.22 -2.97 -1.93
N GLU A 276 37.00 -2.41 -1.01
CA GLU A 276 38.22 -3.05 -0.52
C GLU A 276 37.92 -4.36 0.22
N LYS A 277 36.89 -4.34 1.08
CA LYS A 277 36.56 -5.47 1.96
C LYS A 277 35.82 -6.60 1.24
N PHE A 278 34.90 -6.27 0.34
CA PHE A 278 33.97 -7.21 -0.27
C PHE A 278 34.06 -7.31 -1.81
N GLY A 279 34.81 -6.41 -2.45
CA GLY A 279 34.99 -6.35 -3.90
C GLY A 279 33.95 -5.48 -4.63
N GLU A 280 34.27 -5.08 -5.86
CA GLU A 280 33.42 -4.19 -6.69
C GLU A 280 32.04 -4.77 -6.98
N ASN A 281 31.92 -6.10 -7.13
CA ASN A 281 30.63 -6.75 -7.39
C ASN A 281 29.62 -6.54 -6.25
N VAL A 282 30.09 -6.42 -5.00
CA VAL A 282 29.21 -6.17 -3.85
C VAL A 282 28.71 -4.73 -3.87
N LEU A 283 29.54 -3.77 -4.28
CA LEU A 283 29.09 -2.39 -4.47
C LEU A 283 28.00 -2.28 -5.54
N GLU A 284 28.12 -3.00 -6.66
CA GLU A 284 27.08 -3.02 -7.71
C GLU A 284 25.74 -3.53 -7.15
N VAL A 285 25.77 -4.59 -6.34
CA VAL A 285 24.58 -5.09 -5.65
C VAL A 285 24.01 -4.08 -4.67
N LEU A 286 24.86 -3.38 -3.90
CA LEU A 286 24.40 -2.37 -2.93
C LEU A 286 23.85 -1.11 -3.61
N GLU A 287 24.40 -0.69 -4.75
CA GLU A 287 23.84 0.40 -5.55
C GLU A 287 22.47 0.00 -6.13
N SER A 288 22.34 -1.24 -6.62
CA SER A 288 21.04 -1.77 -7.04
C SER A 288 20.02 -1.83 -5.88
N GLN A 289 20.46 -2.25 -4.68
CA GLN A 289 19.61 -2.20 -3.48
C GLN A 289 19.21 -0.78 -3.10
N LYS A 290 20.12 0.18 -3.23
CA LYS A 290 19.85 1.60 -2.98
C LYS A 290 18.76 2.14 -3.92
N GLU A 291 18.80 1.79 -5.20
CA GLU A 291 17.73 2.15 -6.15
C GLU A 291 16.40 1.49 -5.80
N MET A 292 16.44 0.23 -5.36
CA MET A 292 15.25 -0.48 -4.89
C MET A 292 14.64 0.20 -3.65
N LEU A 293 15.45 0.55 -2.65
CA LEU A 293 14.99 1.23 -1.43
C LEU A 293 14.39 2.61 -1.73
N ALA A 294 15.02 3.37 -2.63
CA ALA A 294 14.46 4.62 -3.11
C ALA A 294 13.07 4.36 -3.74
N THR A 295 12.98 3.46 -4.70
CA THR A 295 11.69 3.11 -5.34
C THR A 295 10.64 2.67 -4.32
N GLN A 296 11.03 1.85 -3.35
CA GLN A 296 10.15 1.37 -2.28
C GLN A 296 9.64 2.52 -1.41
N ALA A 297 10.49 3.46 -1.02
CA ALA A 297 10.09 4.60 -0.19
C ALA A 297 9.09 5.52 -0.91
N LEU A 298 9.15 5.61 -2.24
CA LEU A 298 8.22 6.41 -3.03
C LEU A 298 6.84 5.73 -3.09
N VAL A 299 6.83 4.41 -3.27
CA VAL A 299 5.61 3.60 -3.19
C VAL A 299 5.03 3.64 -1.78
N GLN A 300 5.86 3.56 -0.73
CA GLN A 300 5.42 3.59 0.65
C GLN A 300 4.70 4.90 1.01
N ASP A 301 5.24 6.04 0.59
CA ASP A 301 4.62 7.35 0.86
C ASP A 301 3.23 7.49 0.21
N LEU A 302 3.05 6.99 -1.02
CA LEU A 302 1.73 6.97 -1.65
C LEU A 302 0.83 5.89 -1.03
N ALA A 303 1.36 4.70 -0.78
CA ALA A 303 0.62 3.61 -0.14
C ALA A 303 0.07 4.04 1.21
N GLU A 304 0.85 4.77 2.03
CA GLU A 304 0.42 5.30 3.31
C GLU A 304 -0.76 6.28 3.17
N ALA A 305 -0.75 7.14 2.15
CA ALA A 305 -1.89 8.01 1.86
C ALA A 305 -3.13 7.24 1.37
N MET A 306 -2.93 6.09 0.72
CA MET A 306 -4.00 5.18 0.29
C MET A 306 -4.50 4.25 1.40
N ARG A 307 -3.82 4.17 2.56
CA ARG A 307 -4.31 3.35 3.68
C ARG A 307 -5.61 3.91 4.22
N VAL A 308 -6.47 3.01 4.67
CA VAL A 308 -7.75 3.33 5.28
C VAL A 308 -7.56 3.73 6.74
N GLU A 309 -6.66 3.06 7.47
CA GLU A 309 -6.42 3.28 8.90
C GLU A 309 -5.06 3.94 9.19
N ASN A 310 -5.01 4.78 10.24
CA ASN A 310 -3.79 5.46 10.73
C ASN A 310 -3.25 4.78 11.99
N MET A 311 -2.99 3.47 11.95
CA MET A 311 -2.36 2.80 13.08
C MET A 311 -0.84 3.01 13.11
N ASP A 312 -0.27 3.11 14.31
CA ASP A 312 1.19 3.14 14.49
C ASP A 312 1.81 1.76 14.18
N GLN A 313 2.14 1.58 12.90
CA GLN A 313 2.80 0.40 12.35
C GLN A 313 4.11 0.08 13.08
N ASN A 314 4.81 1.07 13.63
CA ASN A 314 6.12 0.85 14.22
C ASN A 314 6.02 0.06 15.52
N GLN A 315 5.04 0.39 16.36
CA GLN A 315 4.81 -0.34 17.59
C GLN A 315 4.45 -1.79 17.29
N MET A 316 3.51 -2.01 16.35
CA MET A 316 3.13 -3.35 15.91
C MET A 316 4.37 -4.09 15.41
N ARG A 317 5.10 -3.53 14.43
CA ARG A 317 6.31 -4.13 13.86
C ARG A 317 7.35 -4.49 14.92
N GLU A 318 7.60 -3.63 15.90
CA GLU A 318 8.57 -3.90 16.97
C GLU A 318 8.16 -5.12 17.82
N GLU A 319 6.87 -5.24 18.15
CA GLU A 319 6.36 -6.39 18.88
C GLU A 319 6.44 -7.67 18.04
N LEU A 320 6.09 -7.60 16.75
CA LEU A 320 6.17 -8.76 15.86
C LEU A 320 7.63 -9.24 15.74
N MET A 321 8.58 -8.32 15.54
CA MET A 321 10.01 -8.63 15.33
C MET A 321 10.65 -9.36 16.51
N LYS A 322 10.16 -9.17 17.74
CA LYS A 322 10.69 -9.85 18.94
C LYS A 322 10.51 -11.37 18.90
N SER A 323 9.60 -11.89 18.08
CA SER A 323 9.23 -13.31 18.04
C SER A 323 9.61 -14.04 16.74
N VAL A 324 10.33 -13.38 15.83
CA VAL A 324 10.71 -13.94 14.52
C VAL A 324 11.54 -15.23 14.70
N PRO A 325 11.13 -16.35 14.08
CA PRO A 325 11.95 -17.56 14.04
C PRO A 325 13.33 -17.27 13.44
N LYS A 326 14.39 -17.81 14.04
CA LYS A 326 15.75 -17.67 13.50
C LYS A 326 15.98 -18.70 12.39
N ALA A 327 16.50 -18.24 11.25
CA ALA A 327 16.91 -19.12 10.17
C ALA A 327 18.04 -20.06 10.64
N PRO A 328 18.00 -21.36 10.27
CA PRO A 328 19.13 -22.25 10.53
C PRO A 328 20.36 -21.77 9.76
N SER A 329 21.53 -21.76 10.40
CA SER A 329 22.81 -21.51 9.74
C SER A 329 23.40 -22.82 9.24
N GLN A 330 24.07 -22.83 8.09
CA GLN A 330 24.81 -24.03 7.63
C GLN A 330 25.86 -24.48 8.65
N MET A 331 26.46 -23.55 9.39
CA MET A 331 27.44 -23.86 10.44
C MET A 331 26.82 -24.61 11.62
N ASP A 332 25.50 -24.52 11.84
CA ASP A 332 24.82 -25.28 12.89
C ASP A 332 24.79 -26.79 12.59
N PHE A 333 25.08 -27.16 11.34
CA PHE A 333 25.03 -28.54 10.83
C PHE A 333 26.42 -29.10 10.49
N ASP A 334 27.49 -28.33 10.65
CA ASP A 334 28.89 -28.80 10.55
C ASP A 334 29.25 -29.54 11.86
N ALA A 335 28.97 -30.83 11.91
CA ALA A 335 28.99 -31.61 13.14
C ALA A 335 30.42 -31.90 13.63
N ASP A 336 31.38 -31.99 12.71
CA ASP A 336 32.79 -32.19 13.04
C ASP A 336 33.61 -30.89 13.07
N GLY A 337 33.05 -29.77 12.61
CA GLY A 337 33.65 -28.45 12.66
C GLY A 337 34.82 -28.30 11.68
N ASP A 338 34.88 -29.13 10.64
CA ASP A 338 35.94 -29.10 9.65
C ASP A 338 35.71 -28.04 8.55
N GLY A 339 34.54 -27.40 8.55
CA GLY A 339 34.12 -26.38 7.58
C GLY A 339 33.64 -26.96 6.25
N VAL A 340 33.49 -28.27 6.12
CA VAL A 340 33.07 -28.98 4.92
C VAL A 340 31.76 -29.72 5.17
N ILE A 341 30.66 -29.13 4.69
CA ILE A 341 29.34 -29.76 4.81
C ILE A 341 29.26 -31.03 3.95
N THR A 342 29.17 -32.17 4.61
CA THR A 342 28.96 -33.48 3.99
C THR A 342 27.55 -33.61 3.40
N ASP A 343 27.31 -34.62 2.56
CA ASP A 343 25.98 -34.88 1.99
C ASP A 343 24.91 -35.14 3.09
N THR A 344 25.31 -35.75 4.20
CA THR A 344 24.41 -36.04 5.33
C THR A 344 24.04 -34.76 6.07
N GLU A 345 24.99 -33.87 6.30
CA GLU A 345 24.76 -32.56 6.93
C GLU A 345 23.96 -31.63 6.01
N ASN A 346 24.22 -31.68 4.69
CA ASN A 346 23.41 -30.98 3.69
C ASN A 346 21.95 -31.43 3.71
N GLN A 347 21.68 -32.73 3.87
CA GLN A 347 20.32 -33.23 4.00
C GLN A 347 19.66 -32.72 5.29
N ALA A 348 20.36 -32.78 6.43
CA ALA A 348 19.84 -32.26 7.69
C ALA A 348 19.56 -30.76 7.64
N PHE A 349 20.43 -29.98 6.99
CA PHE A 349 20.22 -28.56 6.74
C PHE A 349 18.99 -28.31 5.85
N ALA A 350 18.79 -29.11 4.79
CA ALA A 350 17.63 -28.98 3.93
C ALA A 350 16.30 -29.28 4.67
N GLU A 351 16.27 -30.33 5.50
CA GLU A 351 15.11 -30.65 6.35
C GLU A 351 14.84 -29.53 7.38
N ALA A 352 15.88 -29.01 8.02
CA ALA A 352 15.76 -27.89 8.96
C ALA A 352 15.29 -26.59 8.27
N LEU A 353 15.69 -26.36 7.03
CA LEU A 353 15.22 -25.22 6.23
C LEU A 353 13.73 -25.37 5.88
N GLN A 354 13.27 -26.57 5.56
CA GLN A 354 11.83 -26.84 5.35
C GLN A 354 11.01 -26.62 6.63
N GLU A 355 11.49 -27.11 7.78
CA GLU A 355 10.84 -26.86 9.07
C GLU A 355 10.85 -25.38 9.45
N TYR A 356 11.94 -24.67 9.17
CA TYR A 356 12.02 -23.22 9.32
C TYR A 356 10.99 -22.50 8.45
N GLN A 357 10.85 -22.87 7.17
CA GLN A 357 9.83 -22.30 6.29
C GLN A 357 8.42 -22.52 6.84
N LYS A 358 8.11 -23.73 7.32
CA LYS A 358 6.82 -24.02 7.96
C LYS A 358 6.58 -23.16 9.20
N ARG A 359 7.59 -23.05 10.09
CA ARG A 359 7.51 -22.20 11.29
C ARG A 359 7.36 -20.72 10.94
N MET A 360 8.03 -20.25 9.90
CA MET A 360 7.88 -18.88 9.40
C MET A 360 6.46 -18.62 8.88
N GLN A 361 5.86 -19.57 8.16
CA GLN A 361 4.46 -19.47 7.70
C GLN A 361 3.47 -19.47 8.87
N GLU A 362 3.65 -20.37 9.85
CA GLU A 362 2.81 -20.42 11.06
C GLU A 362 2.96 -19.12 11.88
N TRP A 363 4.19 -18.65 12.04
CA TRP A 363 4.50 -17.41 12.74
C TRP A 363 3.90 -16.20 12.02
N SER A 364 4.06 -16.08 10.70
CA SER A 364 3.52 -14.95 9.94
C SER A 364 2.00 -14.92 9.99
N ALA A 365 1.34 -16.08 9.93
CA ALA A 365 -0.09 -16.20 10.09
C ALA A 365 -0.55 -15.80 11.50
N GLN A 366 0.21 -16.20 12.54
CA GLN A 366 -0.06 -15.76 13.91
C GLN A 366 0.12 -14.26 14.07
N GLN A 367 1.15 -13.66 13.47
CA GLN A 367 1.38 -12.22 13.51
C GLN A 367 0.27 -11.45 12.80
N THR A 368 -0.12 -11.91 11.61
CA THR A 368 -1.22 -11.31 10.82
C THR A 368 -2.52 -11.33 11.61
N THR A 369 -2.87 -12.46 12.22
CA THR A 369 -4.10 -12.56 13.00
C THR A 369 -4.08 -11.76 14.31
N LEU A 370 -2.90 -11.61 14.93
CA LEU A 370 -2.73 -10.70 16.06
C LEU A 370 -2.89 -9.23 15.64
N ALA A 371 -2.32 -8.85 14.50
CA ALA A 371 -2.46 -7.51 13.92
C ALA A 371 -3.93 -7.17 13.64
N LEU A 372 -4.64 -8.05 12.93
CA LEU A 372 -6.07 -7.89 12.64
C LEU A 372 -6.91 -7.80 13.91
N ARG A 373 -6.54 -8.54 14.98
CA ARG A 373 -7.22 -8.43 16.28
C ARG A 373 -6.98 -7.06 16.91
N MET A 374 -5.75 -6.57 16.91
CA MET A 374 -5.44 -5.24 17.45
C MET A 374 -6.16 -4.15 16.66
N GLU A 375 -6.25 -4.29 15.33
CA GLU A 375 -7.07 -3.44 14.47
C GLU A 375 -8.55 -3.49 14.85
N PHE A 376 -9.12 -4.68 15.10
CA PHE A 376 -10.50 -4.82 15.56
C PHE A 376 -10.73 -4.14 16.92
N GLU A 377 -9.84 -4.34 17.87
CA GLU A 377 -9.93 -3.73 19.21
C GLU A 377 -9.82 -2.20 19.12
N HIS A 378 -8.94 -1.70 18.26
CA HIS A 378 -8.82 -0.27 17.98
C HIS A 378 -10.09 0.28 17.32
N ALA A 379 -10.60 -0.39 16.29
CA ALA A 379 -11.85 -0.06 15.61
C ALA A 379 -13.02 0.07 16.60
N THR A 380 -13.16 -0.92 17.48
CA THR A 380 -14.19 -0.95 18.51
C THR A 380 -14.04 0.25 19.46
N SER A 381 -12.82 0.59 19.86
CA SER A 381 -12.60 1.72 20.76
C SER A 381 -12.97 3.09 20.18
N GLU A 382 -12.95 3.24 18.85
CA GLU A 382 -13.22 4.51 18.17
C GLU A 382 -14.67 4.64 17.70
N HIS A 383 -15.30 3.53 17.30
CA HIS A 383 -16.60 3.54 16.63
C HIS A 383 -17.73 2.79 17.38
N ASP A 384 -17.48 2.31 18.60
CA ASP A 384 -18.53 1.85 19.52
C ASP A 384 -19.36 3.06 20.01
N ALA A 385 -20.34 3.45 19.20
CA ALA A 385 -21.15 4.65 19.42
C ALA A 385 -22.04 4.53 20.65
N ASN A 386 -22.38 3.30 21.04
CA ASN A 386 -23.31 3.02 22.14
C ASN A 386 -22.59 2.68 23.47
N GLY A 387 -21.29 2.37 23.41
CA GLY A 387 -20.42 2.14 24.57
C GLY A 387 -20.61 0.79 25.24
N ASP A 388 -21.12 -0.23 24.53
CA ASP A 388 -21.33 -1.58 25.07
C ASP A 388 -20.10 -2.50 24.93
N GLY A 389 -19.02 -1.99 24.34
CA GLY A 389 -17.77 -2.71 24.08
C GLY A 389 -17.89 -3.68 22.91
N ARG A 390 -18.86 -3.50 22.01
CA ARG A 390 -19.10 -4.32 20.83
C ARG A 390 -19.27 -3.43 19.61
N MET A 391 -18.86 -3.92 18.44
CA MET A 391 -19.17 -3.27 17.16
C MET A 391 -20.33 -3.99 16.48
N SER A 392 -21.46 -3.31 16.37
CA SER A 392 -22.59 -3.75 15.55
C SER A 392 -22.30 -3.60 14.05
N GLU A 393 -23.11 -4.25 13.21
CA GLU A 393 -22.99 -4.17 11.75
C GLU A 393 -23.14 -2.73 11.22
N ASP A 394 -24.05 -1.94 11.80
CA ASP A 394 -24.24 -0.53 11.42
C ASP A 394 -23.04 0.34 11.83
N GLU A 395 -22.40 0.07 12.97
CA GLU A 395 -21.18 0.76 13.43
C GLU A 395 -19.99 0.41 12.52
N TRP A 396 -19.87 -0.86 12.09
CA TRP A 396 -18.90 -1.28 11.08
C TRP A 396 -19.07 -0.56 9.75
N ASP A 397 -20.29 -0.49 9.23
CA ASP A 397 -20.57 0.16 7.95
C ASP A 397 -20.34 1.68 8.01
N THR A 398 -20.71 2.30 9.14
CA THR A 398 -20.41 3.73 9.40
C THR A 398 -18.91 3.97 9.44
N ARG A 399 -18.16 3.13 10.18
CA ARG A 399 -16.69 3.21 10.22
C ARG A 399 -16.07 3.07 8.83
N LEU A 400 -16.49 2.08 8.06
CA LEU A 400 -15.98 1.88 6.71
C LEU A 400 -16.20 3.12 5.84
N HIS A 401 -17.42 3.67 5.90
CA HIS A 401 -17.76 4.89 5.17
C HIS A 401 -16.86 6.06 5.58
N ASP A 402 -16.71 6.31 6.87
CA ASP A 402 -15.87 7.40 7.40
C ASP A 402 -14.41 7.26 6.95
N LEU A 403 -13.85 6.05 7.02
CA LEU A 403 -12.46 5.82 6.62
C LEU A 403 -12.27 5.94 5.10
N LEU A 404 -13.24 5.46 4.31
CA LEU A 404 -13.24 5.63 2.86
C LEU A 404 -13.30 7.11 2.48
N THR A 405 -14.21 7.87 3.07
CA THR A 405 -14.33 9.31 2.85
C THR A 405 -13.07 10.05 3.27
N ALA A 406 -12.47 9.70 4.42
CA ALA A 406 -11.23 10.31 4.88
C ALA A 406 -10.06 10.01 3.93
N ARG A 407 -9.93 8.77 3.47
CA ARG A 407 -8.93 8.36 2.47
C ARG A 407 -9.11 9.13 1.16
N GLU A 408 -10.31 9.12 0.59
CA GLU A 408 -10.62 9.80 -0.66
C GLU A 408 -10.32 11.30 -0.55
N ARG A 409 -10.71 11.95 0.55
CA ARG A 409 -10.39 13.35 0.79
C ARG A 409 -8.89 13.61 0.88
N ARG A 410 -8.13 12.76 1.59
CA ARG A 410 -6.67 12.90 1.68
C ARG A 410 -6.00 12.78 0.32
N LEU A 411 -6.36 11.77 -0.46
CA LEU A 411 -5.82 11.57 -1.81
C LEU A 411 -6.18 12.73 -2.73
N PHE A 412 -7.45 13.16 -2.70
CA PHE A 412 -7.92 14.28 -3.48
C PHE A 412 -7.16 15.58 -3.18
N LEU A 413 -7.06 15.96 -1.90
CA LEU A 413 -6.29 17.16 -1.52
C LEU A 413 -4.81 16.99 -1.84
N ARG A 414 -4.21 15.83 -1.57
CA ARG A 414 -2.80 15.56 -1.92
C ARG A 414 -2.53 15.79 -3.41
N SER A 415 -3.43 15.35 -4.28
CA SER A 415 -3.22 15.42 -5.74
C SER A 415 -3.55 16.79 -6.33
N TYR A 416 -4.56 17.50 -5.78
CA TYR A 416 -5.16 18.67 -6.44
C TYR A 416 -5.04 19.99 -5.65
N ASP A 417 -4.86 19.95 -4.33
CA ASP A 417 -4.61 21.14 -3.49
C ASP A 417 -3.10 21.40 -3.42
N ILE A 418 -2.62 22.05 -4.49
CA ILE A 418 -1.20 22.31 -4.78
C ILE A 418 -0.63 23.31 -3.79
N ASP A 419 -1.43 24.31 -3.40
CA ASP A 419 -1.01 25.33 -2.43
C ASP A 419 -1.19 24.93 -0.96
N ARG A 420 -1.81 23.75 -0.72
CA ARG A 420 -2.09 23.17 0.61
C ARG A 420 -3.00 24.05 1.45
N SER A 421 -3.96 24.73 0.82
CA SER A 421 -4.97 25.55 1.47
C SER A 421 -6.06 24.72 2.16
N GLY A 422 -6.10 23.40 1.91
CA GLY A 422 -7.11 22.46 2.39
C GLY A 422 -8.33 22.35 1.49
N ARG A 423 -8.28 22.96 0.29
CA ARG A 423 -9.35 22.95 -0.72
C ARG A 423 -8.75 23.13 -2.12
N VAL A 424 -9.51 22.74 -3.13
CA VAL A 424 -9.18 22.92 -4.54
C VAL A 424 -9.83 24.21 -5.03
N ASP A 425 -9.02 25.14 -5.51
CA ASP A 425 -9.50 26.41 -6.07
C ASP A 425 -9.82 26.32 -7.58
N PRO A 426 -10.41 27.37 -8.19
CA PRO A 426 -10.71 27.36 -9.63
C PRO A 426 -9.49 27.24 -10.54
N ASP A 427 -8.31 27.72 -10.13
CA ASP A 427 -7.09 27.61 -10.93
C ASP A 427 -6.59 26.16 -10.94
N GLU A 428 -6.66 25.47 -9.79
CA GLU A 428 -6.36 24.05 -9.65
C GLU A 428 -7.36 23.17 -10.41
N LEU A 429 -8.65 23.52 -10.40
CA LEU A 429 -9.66 22.85 -11.21
C LEU A 429 -9.41 23.03 -12.72
N ASN A 430 -8.95 24.20 -13.16
CA ASN A 430 -8.55 24.40 -14.55
C ASN A 430 -7.33 23.56 -14.93
N ARG A 431 -6.34 23.42 -14.04
CA ARG A 431 -5.18 22.53 -14.26
C ARG A 431 -5.62 21.07 -14.41
N PHE A 432 -6.55 20.61 -13.58
CA PHE A 432 -7.14 19.28 -13.71
C PHE A 432 -7.76 19.06 -15.11
N LEU A 433 -8.52 20.04 -15.62
CA LEU A 433 -9.11 19.94 -16.96
C LEU A 433 -8.05 19.88 -18.06
N ASP A 434 -6.94 20.62 -17.92
CA ASP A 434 -5.81 20.56 -18.84
C ASP A 434 -5.11 19.18 -18.79
N TRP A 435 -4.87 18.63 -17.59
CA TRP A 435 -4.36 17.27 -17.42
C TRP A 435 -5.28 16.23 -18.06
N HIS A 436 -6.60 16.35 -17.86
CA HIS A 436 -7.60 15.43 -18.40
C HIS A 436 -7.60 15.42 -19.92
N LYS A 437 -7.60 16.62 -20.52
CA LYS A 437 -7.54 16.81 -21.96
C LYS A 437 -6.26 16.21 -22.57
N ASN A 438 -5.15 16.30 -21.83
CA ASN A 438 -3.86 15.73 -22.24
C ASN A 438 -3.72 14.24 -21.89
N LYS A 439 -4.75 13.62 -21.29
CA LYS A 439 -4.71 12.22 -20.80
C LYS A 439 -3.53 11.96 -19.84
N SER A 440 -3.17 12.98 -19.06
CA SER A 440 -2.18 12.81 -17.99
C SER A 440 -2.78 11.96 -16.88
N LEU A 441 -2.02 10.99 -16.39
CA LEU A 441 -2.39 10.19 -15.22
C LEU A 441 -2.62 11.04 -13.98
N ARG A 442 -2.27 12.33 -13.94
CA ARG A 442 -2.59 13.25 -12.84
C ARG A 442 -4.08 13.62 -12.80
N ALA A 443 -4.77 13.51 -13.93
CA ALA A 443 -6.22 13.66 -14.02
C ALA A 443 -7.01 12.38 -13.75
N ASP A 444 -6.33 11.26 -13.48
CA ASP A 444 -6.96 10.05 -12.96
C ASP A 444 -7.37 10.31 -11.50
N ALA A 445 -8.62 10.72 -11.29
CA ALA A 445 -9.18 11.16 -10.02
C ALA A 445 -9.86 10.02 -9.25
N ASN A 446 -10.27 8.95 -9.96
CA ASN A 446 -10.77 7.73 -9.36
C ASN A 446 -9.68 6.65 -9.17
N PHE A 447 -8.46 6.94 -9.63
CA PHE A 447 -7.27 6.10 -9.52
C PHE A 447 -7.36 4.80 -10.32
N ASP A 448 -8.18 4.74 -11.37
CA ASP A 448 -8.41 3.53 -12.17
C ASP A 448 -7.41 3.33 -13.34
N GLY A 449 -6.39 4.18 -13.40
CA GLY A 449 -5.31 4.12 -14.38
C GLY A 449 -5.72 4.56 -15.78
N GLN A 450 -6.99 4.93 -15.97
CA GLN A 450 -7.52 5.53 -17.17
C GLN A 450 -7.89 6.98 -16.88
N VAL A 451 -7.86 7.82 -17.92
CA VAL A 451 -8.26 9.21 -17.83
C VAL A 451 -9.48 9.38 -18.71
N ASP A 452 -10.66 9.30 -18.14
CA ASP A 452 -11.93 9.23 -18.84
C ASP A 452 -13.06 10.00 -18.15
N ILE A 453 -14.31 9.73 -18.54
CA ILE A 453 -15.48 10.45 -18.03
C ILE A 453 -15.63 10.33 -16.51
N ARG A 454 -15.25 9.18 -15.93
CA ARG A 454 -15.41 8.87 -14.51
C ARG A 454 -14.56 9.77 -13.63
N ASP A 455 -13.41 10.21 -14.12
CA ASP A 455 -12.56 11.19 -13.44
C ASP A 455 -13.22 12.56 -13.36
N LEU A 456 -13.89 12.98 -14.43
CA LEU A 456 -14.62 14.25 -14.44
C LEU A 456 -15.78 14.19 -13.43
N GLU A 457 -16.49 13.06 -13.36
CA GLU A 457 -17.56 12.85 -12.36
C GLU A 457 -17.01 12.87 -10.94
N LYS A 458 -15.89 12.18 -10.69
CA LYS A 458 -15.26 12.13 -9.37
C LYS A 458 -14.73 13.50 -8.94
N MET A 459 -14.05 14.22 -9.84
CA MET A 459 -13.60 15.60 -9.61
C MET A 459 -14.78 16.51 -9.29
N LEU A 460 -15.88 16.42 -10.06
CA LEU A 460 -17.08 17.23 -9.86
C LEU A 460 -17.72 17.00 -8.49
N ALA A 461 -17.83 15.73 -8.08
CA ALA A 461 -18.36 15.35 -6.77
C ALA A 461 -17.46 15.93 -5.65
N ASN A 462 -16.16 15.64 -5.70
CA ASN A 462 -15.21 16.11 -4.69
C ASN A 462 -15.10 17.64 -4.63
N TYR A 463 -15.26 18.35 -5.75
CA TYR A 463 -15.26 19.81 -5.79
C TYR A 463 -16.50 20.42 -5.12
N ARG A 464 -17.66 19.77 -5.27
CA ARG A 464 -18.93 20.23 -4.66
C ARG A 464 -19.01 19.98 -3.16
N ASP A 465 -18.31 18.97 -2.66
CA ASP A 465 -18.37 18.53 -1.27
C ASP A 465 -17.44 19.32 -0.32
N GLN A 466 -16.67 20.28 -0.81
CA GLN A 466 -15.66 21.04 -0.05
C GLN A 466 -16.17 22.21 0.78
#